data_AF-A0A259P7V2-F1
#
_entry.id   AF-A0A259P7V2-F1
#
_cell.length_a   1.000
_cell.length_b   1.000
_cell.length_c   1.000
_cell.angle_alpha   90.00
_cell.angle_beta   90.00
_cell.angle_gamma   90.00
#
_symmetry.space_group_name_H-M   'P 1'
#
loop_
_entity.id
_entity.type
_entity.pdbx_description
1 polymer ?
#
loop_
_entity_poly.entity_id
_entity_poly.type
_entity_poly.pdbx_seq_one_letter_code
_entity_poly.pdbx_strand_id
1 'polypeptide(L)' 'KQYSDLPKAVWARRTLYQLKGHPLLVNEVFLPALLNF' A
#
# COMPACT_ATOMS: atom_id res chain seq x y z
N LYS A 1 -17.53 0.97 -17.25
CA LYS A 1 -16.85 0.22 -16.16
C LYS A 1 -15.36 0.23 -16.46
N GLN A 2 -14.61 1.21 -15.95
CA GLN A 2 -13.26 1.55 -16.43
C GLN A 2 -12.14 0.66 -15.87
N TYR A 3 -12.47 -0.28 -14.97
CA TYR A 3 -11.49 -1.11 -14.25
C TYR A 3 -12.01 -2.53 -14.00
N SER A 4 -12.45 -3.22 -15.06
CA SER A 4 -12.89 -4.62 -14.94
C SER A 4 -11.76 -5.56 -14.49
N ASP A 5 -10.52 -5.18 -14.78
CA ASP A 5 -9.35 -6.07 -14.68
C ASP A 5 -8.48 -5.76 -13.46
N LEU A 6 -8.88 -4.79 -12.61
CA LEU A 6 -8.18 -4.52 -11.37
C LEU A 6 -8.43 -5.63 -10.33
N PRO A 7 -7.44 -5.93 -9.48
CA PRO A 7 -7.63 -6.83 -8.36
C PRO A 7 -8.75 -6.34 -7.45
N LYS A 8 -9.67 -7.24 -7.08
CA LYS A 8 -10.80 -6.92 -6.17
C LYS A 8 -10.35 -6.60 -4.75
N ALA A 9 -9.17 -7.09 -4.36
CA ALA A 9 -8.55 -6.85 -3.07
C ALA A 9 -7.03 -6.82 -3.23
N VAL A 10 -6.37 -6.01 -2.40
CA VAL A 10 -4.92 -5.91 -2.28
C VAL A 10 -4.54 -5.91 -0.81
N TRP A 11 -3.36 -6.41 -0.50
CA TRP A 11 -2.80 -6.25 0.84
C TRP A 11 -2.35 -4.80 1.02
N ALA A 12 -2.54 -4.29 2.23
CA ALA A 12 -2.08 -2.96 2.60
C ALA A 12 -1.63 -2.95 4.07
N ARG A 13 -0.71 -2.05 4.40
CA ARG A 13 -0.22 -1.82 5.75
C ARG A 13 -0.33 -0.35 6.10
N ARG A 14 -0.66 -0.06 7.36
CA ARG A 14 -0.61 1.28 7.94
C ARG A 14 0.38 1.29 9.08
N THR A 15 1.30 2.25 9.07
CA THR A 15 2.34 2.37 10.09
C THR A 15 2.55 3.83 10.45
N LEU A 16 2.54 4.12 11.76
CA LEU A 16 2.90 5.43 12.29
C LEU A 16 4.40 5.42 12.60
N TYR A 17 5.18 6.14 11.81
CA TYR A 17 6.60 6.37 12.05
C TYR A 17 6.81 7.62 12.89
N GLN A 18 7.98 7.70 13.53
CA GLN A 18 8.46 8.91 14.20
C GLN A 18 9.73 9.39 13.49
N LEU A 19 9.63 10.47 12.71
CA LEU A 19 10.75 11.05 11.99
C LEU A 19 11.26 12.27 12.76
N LYS A 20 12.44 12.16 13.39
CA LYS A 20 12.99 13.21 14.28
C LYS A 20 12.00 13.64 15.38
N GLY A 21 11.24 12.68 15.91
CA GLY A 21 10.20 12.94 16.92
C GLY A 21 8.88 13.49 16.36
N HIS A 22 8.76 13.69 15.05
CA HIS A 22 7.51 14.10 14.41
C HIS A 22 6.74 12.89 13.87
N PRO A 23 5.45 12.74 14.22
CA PRO A 23 4.65 11.60 13.77
C PRO A 23 4.36 11.70 12.28
N LEU A 24 4.59 10.60 11.56
CA LEU A 24 4.28 10.45 10.14
C LEU A 24 3.50 9.16 9.91
N LEU A 25 2.25 9.28 9.49
CA LEU A 25 1.41 8.12 9.16
C LEU A 25 1.61 7.74 7.69
N VAL A 26 2.12 6.53 7.46
CA VAL A 26 2.36 5.99 6.11
C VAL A 26 1.39 4.85 5.84
N ASN A 27 0.86 4.81 4.61
CA ASN A 27 0.08 3.68 4.11
C ASN A 27 0.83 3.07 2.92
N GLU A 28 1.01 1.76 2.93
CA GLU A 28 1.64 0.99 1.87
C GLU A 28 0.61 0.05 1.26
N VAL A 29 0.53 0.00 -0.08
CA VAL A 29 -0.36 -0.89 -0.83
C VAL A 29 0.50 -1.82 -1.68
N PHE A 30 0.32 -3.13 -1.51
CA PHE A 30 1.10 -4.15 -2.21
C PHE A 30 0.39 -4.54 -3.51
N LEU A 31 0.95 -4.09 -4.64
CA LEU A 31 0.41 -4.41 -5.97
C LEU A 31 0.83 -5.82 -6.40
N PRO A 32 -0.02 -6.56 -7.14
CA PRO A 32 0.31 -7.92 -7.59
C PRO A 32 1.61 -8.04 -8.38
N ALA A 33 1.99 -6.98 -9.12
CA ALA A 33 3.24 -6.93 -9.87
C ALA A 33 4.49 -7.12 -8.99
N LEU A 34 4.38 -6.96 -7.67
CA LEU A 34 5.46 -7.17 -6.71
C LEU A 34 5.95 -8.63 -6.67
N LEU A 35 5.17 -9.61 -7.12
CA LEU A 35 5.56 -11.03 -7.08
C LEU A 35 6.26 -11.50 -8.37
N ASN A 36 6.44 -10.63 -9.36
CA ASN A 36 6.95 -10.99 -10.70
C ASN A 36 8.47 -10.78 -10.85
N PHE A 37 9.28 -11.06 -9.82
CA PHE A 37 10.75 -10.93 -9.84
C PHE A 37 11.47 -12.26 -9.94
#